data_AF-A0A2D8D9V9-F1
#
_entry.id   AF-A0A2D8D9V9-F1
#
_cell.length_a   1.000
_cell.length_b   1.000
_cell.length_c   1.000
_cell.angle_alpha   90.00
_cell.angle_beta   90.00
_cell.angle_gamma   90.00
#
_symmetry.space_group_name_H-M   'P 1'
#
loop_
_entity.id
_entity.type
_entity.pdbx_description
1 polymer ?
#
loop_
_entity_poly.entity_id
_entity_poly.type
_entity_poly.pdbx_seq_one_letter_code
_entity_poly.pdbx_strand_id
1 'polypeptide(L)'
;MKFHAPKAAFAALALGIAPVSMIALSAPAAAQIVPGIGIANPDAIVAASSAFQNAETQRQTTYKAQIDQAEARRAAIAAQLEPLYTKLEADSQAASPNRQALQQQAAQIQQIEQSGQAEINRLLQPVALSRAYVVEQISDQLTAAMDAAKARRKITLVLSPNGVISADQAYNLNQDVVNELNRLIPNAQLVPPQGWMPRAQREAAAQQQAQQPAAQPAAQPATSR
;
A
#
# COMPACT_ATOMS: atom_id res chain seq x y z
N MET A 1 13.72 -43.24 16.45
CA MET A 1 13.69 -44.44 15.59
C MET A 1 13.10 -44.03 14.24
N LYS A 2 13.93 -44.03 13.20
CA LYS A 2 13.52 -43.95 11.79
C LYS A 2 12.77 -45.25 11.45
N PHE A 3 11.71 -45.23 10.64
CA PHE A 3 11.48 -46.26 9.61
C PHE A 3 10.56 -45.73 8.49
N HIS A 4 10.92 -46.13 7.28
CA HIS A 4 10.49 -45.63 5.98
C HIS A 4 9.24 -46.37 5.46
N ALA A 5 8.65 -45.80 4.39
CA ALA A 5 7.54 -46.30 3.57
C ALA A 5 7.63 -47.77 3.12
N PRO A 6 6.58 -48.29 2.46
CA PRO A 6 6.79 -48.49 1.03
C PRO A 6 5.60 -48.18 0.11
N LYS A 7 5.98 -47.78 -1.11
CA LYS A 7 5.20 -47.82 -2.34
C LYS A 7 4.92 -49.28 -2.72
N ALA A 8 3.69 -49.59 -3.13
CA ALA A 8 3.35 -50.80 -3.89
C ALA A 8 2.43 -50.33 -5.04
N ALA A 9 2.93 -50.31 -6.28
CA ALA A 9 3.02 -51.42 -7.23
C ALA A 9 1.70 -51.62 -8.01
N PHE A 10 1.66 -50.98 -9.18
CA PHE A 10 0.76 -51.30 -10.29
C PHE A 10 1.19 -52.63 -10.91
N ALA A 11 0.32 -53.64 -10.91
CA ALA A 11 0.21 -54.68 -11.95
C ALA A 11 -0.91 -55.67 -11.60
N ALA A 12 -1.94 -55.76 -12.44
CA ALA A 12 -2.54 -57.04 -12.86
C ALA A 12 -3.68 -56.80 -13.86
N LEU A 13 -3.55 -57.47 -15.00
CA LEU A 13 -4.47 -57.59 -16.12
C LEU A 13 -5.44 -58.77 -15.84
N ALA A 14 -6.76 -58.61 -16.02
CA ALA A 14 -7.68 -59.75 -16.17
C ALA A 14 -8.97 -59.34 -16.91
N LEU A 15 -9.20 -59.93 -18.09
CA LEU A 15 -10.50 -60.00 -18.74
C LEU A 15 -11.39 -60.99 -17.98
N GLY A 16 -12.60 -60.55 -17.59
CA GLY A 16 -13.63 -61.40 -17.00
C GLY A 16 -14.96 -60.67 -16.97
N ILE A 17 -15.97 -61.24 -17.62
CA ILE A 17 -17.31 -60.67 -17.80
C ILE A 17 -18.17 -61.11 -16.61
N ALA A 18 -18.57 -60.16 -15.77
CA ALA A 18 -19.65 -60.28 -14.78
C ALA A 18 -20.13 -58.85 -14.44
N PRO A 19 -21.43 -58.62 -14.18
CA PRO A 19 -21.92 -57.29 -13.82
C PRO A 19 -21.46 -56.95 -12.40
N VAL A 20 -20.26 -56.39 -12.29
CA VAL A 20 -19.75 -55.81 -11.05
C VAL A 20 -20.57 -54.55 -10.82
N SER A 21 -21.39 -54.56 -9.77
CA SER A 21 -22.00 -53.39 -9.17
C SER A 21 -20.98 -52.26 -9.18
N MET A 22 -21.26 -51.19 -9.92
CA MET A 22 -20.42 -50.00 -9.93
C MET A 22 -20.38 -49.46 -8.50
N ILE A 23 -19.33 -49.79 -7.76
CA ILE A 23 -18.87 -48.94 -6.66
C ILE A 23 -18.50 -47.65 -7.38
N ALA A 24 -19.43 -46.70 -7.36
CA ALA A 24 -19.13 -45.33 -7.73
C ALA A 24 -17.93 -44.95 -6.87
N LEU A 25 -16.74 -44.89 -7.48
CA LEU A 25 -15.67 -44.09 -6.92
C LEU A 25 -16.31 -42.72 -6.78
N SER A 26 -16.59 -42.33 -5.54
CA SER A 26 -16.88 -40.96 -5.19
C SER A 26 -15.72 -40.15 -5.73
N ALA A 27 -15.90 -39.60 -6.93
CA ALA A 27 -15.06 -38.52 -7.40
C ALA A 27 -15.00 -37.52 -6.24
N PRO A 28 -13.80 -37.00 -5.88
CA PRO A 28 -13.73 -36.00 -4.84
C PRO A 28 -14.77 -34.95 -5.21
N ALA A 29 -15.70 -34.68 -4.28
CA ALA A 29 -16.72 -33.68 -4.49
C ALA A 29 -15.96 -32.40 -4.87
N ALA A 30 -15.97 -32.06 -6.17
CA ALA A 30 -15.45 -30.79 -6.61
C ALA A 30 -16.27 -29.79 -5.82
N ALA A 31 -15.63 -29.06 -4.90
CA ALA A 31 -16.27 -27.98 -4.18
C ALA A 31 -17.00 -27.17 -5.24
N GLN A 32 -18.33 -27.18 -5.18
CA GLN A 32 -19.15 -26.66 -6.27
C GLN A 32 -18.99 -25.15 -6.23
N ILE A 33 -18.01 -24.65 -6.98
CA ILE A 33 -17.70 -23.23 -7.05
C ILE A 33 -18.94 -22.57 -7.60
N VAL A 34 -19.57 -21.70 -6.80
CA VAL A 34 -20.66 -20.86 -7.26
C VAL A 34 -20.06 -19.91 -8.31
N PRO A 35 -20.42 -20.07 -9.59
CA PRO A 35 -19.84 -19.24 -10.63
C PRO A 35 -20.31 -17.79 -10.43
N GLY A 36 -19.48 -16.83 -10.84
CA GLY A 36 -19.85 -15.42 -10.83
C GLY A 36 -19.41 -14.61 -9.60
N ILE A 37 -18.87 -15.25 -8.56
CA ILE A 37 -18.37 -14.57 -7.36
C ILE A 37 -16.85 -14.58 -7.33
N GLY A 38 -16.25 -13.43 -7.05
CA GLY A 38 -14.82 -13.29 -6.82
C GLY A 38 -14.54 -12.46 -5.56
N ILE A 39 -13.35 -12.63 -5.00
CA ILE A 39 -12.86 -11.87 -3.86
C ILE A 39 -11.59 -11.14 -4.29
N ALA A 40 -11.58 -9.82 -4.14
CA ALA A 40 -10.44 -9.01 -4.52
C ALA A 40 -10.07 -8.04 -3.39
N ASN A 41 -8.76 -7.90 -3.13
CA ASN A 41 -8.21 -6.89 -2.26
C ASN A 41 -7.42 -5.86 -3.08
N PRO A 42 -8.00 -4.66 -3.34
CA PRO A 42 -7.36 -3.61 -4.11
C PRO A 42 -5.95 -3.25 -3.61
N ASP A 43 -5.77 -3.10 -2.30
CA ASP A 43 -4.49 -2.71 -1.71
C ASP A 43 -3.43 -3.80 -1.89
N ALA A 44 -3.80 -5.06 -1.67
CA ALA A 44 -2.90 -6.19 -1.87
C ALA A 44 -2.53 -6.37 -3.35
N ILE A 45 -3.47 -6.11 -4.27
CA ILE A 45 -3.24 -6.17 -5.72
C ILE A 45 -2.24 -5.07 -6.15
N VAL A 46 -2.43 -3.84 -5.68
CA VAL A 46 -1.50 -2.73 -5.96
C VAL A 46 -0.11 -3.06 -5.45
N ALA A 47 0.01 -3.51 -4.21
CA ALA A 47 1.29 -3.87 -3.60
C ALA A 47 1.96 -5.08 -4.27
N ALA A 48 1.19 -6.03 -4.80
CA ALA A 48 1.72 -7.20 -5.51
C ALA A 48 2.08 -6.94 -6.97
N SER A 49 1.72 -5.79 -7.53
CA SER A 49 2.00 -5.45 -8.93
C SER A 49 3.50 -5.29 -9.22
N SER A 50 3.94 -5.65 -10.43
CA SER A 50 5.32 -5.49 -10.86
C SER A 50 5.74 -4.03 -10.86
N ALA A 51 4.84 -3.12 -11.26
CA ALA A 51 5.10 -1.69 -11.23
C ALA A 51 5.40 -1.19 -9.81
N PHE A 52 4.65 -1.64 -8.80
CA PHE A 52 4.92 -1.26 -7.42
C PHE A 52 6.25 -1.83 -6.91
N GLN A 53 6.49 -3.12 -7.11
CA GLN A 53 7.70 -3.80 -6.63
C GLN A 53 8.98 -3.25 -7.30
N ASN A 54 8.92 -3.03 -8.61
CA ASN A 54 10.02 -2.39 -9.35
C ASN A 54 10.24 -0.96 -8.87
N ALA A 55 9.15 -0.21 -8.63
CA ALA A 55 9.25 1.14 -8.11
C ALA A 55 9.85 1.20 -6.70
N GLU A 56 9.50 0.28 -5.79
CA GLU A 56 10.14 0.21 -4.45
C GLU A 56 11.66 0.05 -4.57
N THR A 57 12.11 -0.92 -5.39
CA THR A 57 13.53 -1.19 -5.61
C THR A 57 14.24 0.02 -6.23
N GLN A 58 13.64 0.60 -7.27
CA GLN A 58 14.21 1.75 -7.98
C GLN A 58 14.15 3.03 -7.13
N ARG A 59 13.25 3.13 -6.14
CA ARG A 59 13.14 4.31 -5.27
C ARG A 59 14.29 4.38 -4.29
N GLN A 60 14.73 3.23 -3.78
CA GLN A 60 15.91 3.14 -2.92
C GLN A 60 17.16 3.67 -3.63
N THR A 61 17.29 3.45 -4.94
CA THR A 61 18.43 3.96 -5.71
C THR A 61 18.24 5.42 -6.13
N THR A 62 17.07 5.77 -6.66
CA THR A 62 16.76 7.12 -7.16
C THR A 62 16.80 8.17 -6.05
N TYR A 63 16.31 7.83 -4.85
CA TYR A 63 16.27 8.73 -3.71
C TYR A 63 17.29 8.38 -2.62
N LYS A 64 18.34 7.63 -2.97
CA LYS A 64 19.36 7.20 -2.02
C LYS A 64 19.94 8.37 -1.24
N ALA A 65 20.28 9.46 -1.93
CA ALA A 65 20.86 10.65 -1.29
C ALA A 65 19.92 11.25 -0.23
N GLN A 66 18.62 11.35 -0.51
CA GLN A 66 17.62 11.88 0.42
C GLN A 66 17.40 10.94 1.60
N ILE A 67 17.39 9.63 1.36
CA ILE A 67 17.25 8.61 2.40
C ILE A 67 18.48 8.65 3.33
N ASP A 68 19.68 8.61 2.76
CA ASP A 68 20.94 8.67 3.51
C ASP A 68 21.04 9.98 4.32
N GLN A 69 20.63 11.11 3.74
CA GLN A 69 20.59 12.40 4.44
C GLN A 69 19.59 12.39 5.59
N ALA A 70 18.41 11.81 5.40
CA ALA A 70 17.41 11.68 6.45
C ALA A 70 17.89 10.76 7.58
N GLU A 71 18.58 9.66 7.26
CA GLU A 71 19.18 8.75 8.23
C GLU A 71 20.31 9.42 9.02
N ALA A 72 21.23 10.11 8.33
CA ALA A 72 22.28 10.89 8.97
C ALA A 72 21.68 11.96 9.91
N ARG A 73 20.58 12.61 9.51
CA ARG A 73 19.89 13.58 10.36
C ARG A 73 19.24 12.92 11.58
N ARG A 74 18.60 11.76 11.43
CA ARG A 74 18.06 10.99 12.57
C ARG A 74 19.16 10.67 13.57
N ALA A 75 20.31 10.18 13.11
CA ALA A 75 21.46 9.88 13.97
C ALA A 75 22.00 11.13 14.68
N ALA A 76 22.13 12.25 13.96
CA ALA A 76 22.58 13.51 14.53
C ALA A 76 21.62 14.05 15.61
N ILE A 77 20.31 13.96 15.39
CA ILE A 77 19.30 14.35 16.40
C ILE A 77 19.40 13.46 17.63
N ALA A 78 19.50 12.13 17.45
CA ALA A 78 19.65 11.19 18.55
C ALA A 78 20.90 11.51 19.40
N ALA A 79 22.04 11.76 18.74
CA ALA A 79 23.29 12.14 19.41
C ALA A 79 23.20 13.50 20.14
N GLN A 80 22.37 14.43 19.66
CA GLN A 80 22.12 15.71 20.35
C GLN A 80 21.18 15.56 21.54
N LEU A 81 20.18 14.68 21.45
CA LEU A 81 19.17 14.47 22.48
C LEU A 81 19.68 13.63 23.65
N GLU A 82 20.52 12.62 23.41
CA GLU A 82 21.05 11.74 24.45
C GLU A 82 21.68 12.48 25.66
N PRO A 83 22.60 13.45 25.47
CA PRO A 83 23.16 14.18 26.61
C PRO A 83 22.13 15.10 27.29
N LEU A 84 21.14 15.60 26.57
CA LEU A 84 20.08 16.43 27.14
C LEU A 84 19.14 15.62 28.02
N TYR A 85 18.78 14.41 27.59
CA TYR A 85 18.00 13.47 28.39
C TYR A 85 18.77 13.03 29.64
N THR A 86 20.06 12.68 29.49
CA THR A 86 20.92 12.32 30.62
C THR A 86 21.03 13.46 31.63
N LYS A 87 21.16 14.70 31.14
CA LYS A 87 21.20 15.89 32.00
C LYS A 87 19.88 16.15 32.72
N LEU A 88 18.75 16.05 32.00
CA LEU A 88 17.42 16.24 32.57
C LEU A 88 17.17 15.24 33.71
N GLU A 89 17.50 13.97 33.50
CA GLU A 89 17.39 12.92 34.51
C GLU A 89 18.27 13.23 35.72
N ALA A 90 19.56 13.54 35.50
CA ALA A 90 20.49 13.87 36.58
C ALA A 90 20.05 15.11 37.40
N ASP A 91 19.62 16.19 36.73
CA ASP A 91 19.16 17.42 37.38
C ASP A 91 17.82 17.20 38.12
N SER A 92 17.00 16.24 37.69
CA SER A 92 15.74 15.88 38.34
C SER A 92 15.94 15.09 39.64
N GLN A 93 17.04 14.31 39.73
CA GLN A 93 17.40 13.51 40.90
C GLN A 93 18.22 14.30 41.94
N ALA A 94 18.57 15.55 41.65
CA ALA A 94 19.31 16.41 42.55
C ALA A 94 18.54 16.66 43.86
N ALA A 95 19.25 16.81 44.98
CA ALA A 95 18.65 17.03 46.30
C ALA A 95 17.77 18.30 46.39
N SER A 96 17.95 19.25 45.47
CA SER A 96 17.11 20.44 45.32
C SER A 96 16.97 20.79 43.83
N PRO A 97 16.01 20.16 43.12
CA PRO A 97 15.86 20.34 41.68
C PRO A 97 15.44 21.77 41.32
N ASN A 98 16.15 22.39 40.38
CA ASN A 98 15.75 23.69 39.84
C ASN A 98 14.62 23.51 38.83
N ARG A 99 13.38 23.69 39.28
CA ARG A 99 12.14 23.57 38.47
C ARG A 99 12.20 24.39 37.17
N GLN A 100 12.78 25.59 37.20
CA GLN A 100 12.88 26.44 36.02
C GLN A 100 13.89 25.89 35.00
N ALA A 101 15.03 25.37 35.47
CA ALA A 101 16.03 24.74 34.59
C ALA A 101 15.48 23.46 33.94
N LEU A 102 14.77 22.62 34.71
CA LEU A 102 14.13 21.40 34.19
C LEU A 102 13.08 21.72 33.11
N GLN A 103 12.25 22.74 33.33
CA GLN A 103 11.28 23.20 32.33
C GLN A 103 11.97 23.69 31.04
N GLN A 104 13.08 24.43 31.16
CA GLN A 104 13.85 24.89 30.00
C GLN A 104 14.48 23.72 29.23
N GLN A 105 15.03 22.73 29.93
CA GLN A 105 15.61 21.52 29.32
C GLN A 105 14.55 20.70 28.59
N ALA A 106 13.39 20.48 29.22
CA ALA A 106 12.28 19.78 28.60
C ALA A 106 11.77 20.51 27.34
N ALA A 107 11.63 21.84 27.40
CA ALA A 107 11.24 22.65 26.25
C ALA A 107 12.29 22.58 25.12
N GLN A 108 13.58 22.57 25.46
CA GLN A 108 14.66 22.44 24.48
C GLN A 108 14.62 21.08 23.79
N ILE A 109 14.47 19.98 24.53
CA ILE A 109 14.32 18.62 24.00
C ILE A 109 13.14 18.56 23.04
N GLN A 110 11.97 19.02 23.47
CA GLN A 110 10.76 19.04 22.66
C GLN A 110 10.96 19.84 21.37
N GLN A 111 11.63 20.98 21.44
CA GLN A 111 11.93 21.81 20.27
C GLN A 111 12.86 21.09 19.27
N ILE A 112 13.89 20.38 19.75
CA ILE A 112 14.81 19.60 18.91
C ILE A 112 14.06 18.44 18.25
N GLU A 113 13.19 17.74 18.98
CA GLU A 113 12.38 16.65 18.44
C GLU A 113 11.43 17.14 17.34
N GLN A 114 10.70 18.22 17.58
CA GLN A 114 9.75 18.78 16.60
C GLN A 114 10.45 19.28 15.35
N SER A 115 11.50 20.10 15.50
CA SER A 115 12.26 20.64 14.37
C SER A 115 13.01 19.53 13.61
N GLY A 116 13.54 18.56 14.34
CA GLY A 116 14.20 17.38 13.79
C GLY A 116 13.25 16.53 12.95
N GLN A 117 12.07 16.23 13.46
CA GLN A 117 11.05 15.47 12.74
C GLN A 117 10.55 16.24 11.50
N ALA A 118 10.34 17.56 11.62
CA ALA A 118 9.95 18.39 10.49
C ALA A 118 11.01 18.37 9.38
N GLU A 119 12.29 18.42 9.72
CA GLU A 119 13.36 18.37 8.74
C GLU A 119 13.46 16.99 8.07
N ILE A 120 13.39 15.92 8.85
CA ILE A 120 13.38 14.55 8.31
C ILE A 120 12.19 14.37 7.35
N ASN A 121 11.00 14.85 7.73
CA ASN A 121 9.82 14.81 6.87
C ASN A 121 10.05 15.58 5.57
N ARG A 122 10.73 16.74 5.62
CA ARG A 122 11.07 17.52 4.42
C ARG A 122 12.06 16.80 3.52
N LEU A 123 13.06 16.12 4.10
CA LEU A 123 14.03 15.31 3.36
C LEU A 123 13.37 14.11 2.66
N LEU A 124 12.41 13.46 3.34
CA LEU A 124 11.67 12.31 2.81
C LEU A 124 10.43 12.67 2.00
N GLN A 125 10.04 13.96 1.95
CA GLN A 125 8.94 14.45 1.14
C GLN A 125 9.00 13.98 -0.33
N PRO A 126 10.12 14.08 -1.07
CA PRO A 126 10.20 13.57 -2.44
C PRO A 126 9.96 12.06 -2.54
N VAL A 127 10.38 11.29 -1.54
CA VAL A 127 10.14 9.83 -1.48
C VAL A 127 8.64 9.55 -1.29
N ALA A 128 7.98 10.31 -0.41
CA ALA A 128 6.54 10.19 -0.18
C ALA A 128 5.73 10.58 -1.43
N LEU A 129 6.11 11.66 -2.11
CA LEU A 129 5.49 12.09 -3.37
C LEU A 129 5.68 11.05 -4.48
N SER A 130 6.88 10.46 -4.59
CA SER A 130 7.15 9.34 -5.50
C SER A 130 6.21 8.17 -5.26
N ARG A 131 6.05 7.74 -4.00
CA ARG A 131 5.15 6.65 -3.64
C ARG A 131 3.70 6.97 -4.00
N ALA A 132 3.24 8.19 -3.68
CA ALA A 132 1.89 8.62 -4.00
C ALA A 132 1.63 8.62 -5.52
N TYR A 133 2.61 9.07 -6.32
CA TYR A 133 2.49 9.09 -7.77
C TYR A 133 2.45 7.69 -8.38
N VAL A 134 3.34 6.79 -7.95
CA VAL A 134 3.34 5.37 -8.37
C VAL A 134 1.99 4.72 -8.05
N VAL A 135 1.48 4.91 -6.84
CA VAL A 135 0.18 4.37 -6.43
C VAL A 135 -0.95 4.97 -7.27
N GLU A 136 -0.93 6.27 -7.56
CA GLU A 136 -1.93 6.91 -8.44
C GLU A 136 -1.92 6.27 -9.84
N GLN A 137 -0.75 6.11 -10.45
CA GLN A 137 -0.61 5.50 -11.78
C GLN A 137 -1.13 4.06 -11.82
N ILE A 138 -0.85 3.27 -10.79
CA ILE A 138 -1.33 1.88 -10.68
C ILE A 138 -2.84 1.87 -10.44
N SER A 139 -3.34 2.75 -9.58
CA SER A 139 -4.78 2.86 -9.26
C SER A 139 -5.60 3.25 -10.50
N ASP A 140 -5.06 4.09 -11.37
CA ASP A 140 -5.71 4.48 -12.62
C ASP A 140 -5.91 3.31 -13.59
N GLN A 141 -5.08 2.26 -13.50
CA GLN A 141 -5.21 1.03 -14.29
C GLN A 141 -5.97 -0.08 -13.57
N LEU A 142 -6.21 0.06 -12.26
CA LEU A 142 -6.77 -0.98 -11.41
C LEU A 142 -8.20 -1.36 -11.84
N THR A 143 -9.04 -0.38 -12.15
CA THR A 143 -10.42 -0.64 -12.62
C THR A 143 -10.43 -1.43 -13.93
N ALA A 144 -9.60 -1.04 -14.91
CA ALA A 144 -9.49 -1.74 -16.18
C ALA A 144 -8.94 -3.17 -16.00
N ALA A 145 -7.96 -3.36 -15.11
CA ALA A 145 -7.44 -4.68 -14.76
C ALA A 145 -8.50 -5.57 -14.11
N MET A 146 -9.28 -5.02 -13.17
CA MET A 146 -10.37 -5.74 -12.51
C MET A 146 -11.46 -6.16 -13.49
N ASP A 147 -11.86 -5.28 -14.41
CA ASP A 147 -12.89 -5.61 -15.41
C ASP A 147 -12.40 -6.67 -16.40
N ALA A 148 -11.14 -6.60 -16.85
CA ALA A 148 -10.55 -7.63 -17.68
C ALA A 148 -10.49 -8.99 -16.96
N ALA A 149 -10.08 -9.01 -15.69
CA ALA A 149 -10.04 -10.22 -14.88
C ALA A 149 -11.44 -10.81 -14.63
N LYS A 150 -12.43 -9.95 -14.33
CA LYS A 150 -13.85 -10.33 -14.20
C LYS A 150 -14.38 -10.95 -15.47
N ALA A 151 -14.13 -10.32 -16.63
CA ALA A 151 -14.59 -10.82 -17.92
C ALA A 151 -13.98 -12.20 -18.24
N ARG A 152 -12.67 -12.39 -18.03
CA ARG A 152 -12.01 -13.69 -18.24
C ARG A 152 -12.57 -14.79 -17.35
N ARG A 153 -12.86 -14.46 -16.09
CA ARG A 153 -13.36 -15.41 -15.10
C ARG A 153 -14.88 -15.49 -14.99
N LYS A 154 -15.60 -14.74 -15.84
CA LYS A 154 -17.07 -14.62 -15.85
C LYS A 154 -17.62 -14.24 -14.46
N ILE A 155 -16.95 -13.32 -13.78
CA ILE A 155 -17.31 -12.83 -12.45
C ILE A 155 -18.19 -11.60 -12.59
N THR A 156 -19.36 -11.66 -11.95
CA THR A 156 -20.37 -10.59 -11.95
C THR A 156 -20.40 -9.84 -10.62
N LEU A 157 -19.95 -10.47 -9.54
CA LEU A 157 -19.88 -9.89 -8.20
C LEU A 157 -18.48 -10.05 -7.61
N VAL A 158 -17.88 -8.93 -7.20
CA VAL A 158 -16.60 -8.91 -6.48
C VAL A 158 -16.85 -8.48 -5.04
N LEU A 159 -16.37 -9.29 -4.11
CA LEU A 159 -16.46 -9.05 -2.68
C LEU A 159 -15.12 -8.55 -2.14
N SER A 160 -15.17 -7.59 -1.23
CA SER A 160 -14.00 -7.21 -0.43
C SER A 160 -13.70 -8.29 0.62
N PRO A 161 -12.42 -8.57 0.93
CA PRO A 161 -12.05 -9.61 1.90
C PRO A 161 -12.61 -9.35 3.31
N ASN A 162 -12.82 -8.10 3.71
CA ASN A 162 -13.35 -7.74 5.04
C ASN A 162 -14.79 -8.23 5.27
N GLY A 163 -15.53 -8.54 4.20
CA GLY A 163 -16.89 -9.09 4.28
C GLY A 163 -16.94 -10.62 4.18
N VAL A 164 -15.79 -11.31 4.12
CA VAL A 164 -15.71 -12.76 3.89
C VAL A 164 -15.03 -13.42 5.09
N ILE A 165 -15.76 -14.30 5.79
CA ILE A 165 -15.23 -15.05 6.95
C ILE A 165 -14.36 -16.23 6.49
N SER A 166 -14.76 -16.90 5.42
CA SER A 166 -14.01 -17.99 4.79
C SER A 166 -14.46 -18.17 3.35
N ALA A 167 -13.51 -18.43 2.45
CA ALA A 167 -13.77 -18.78 1.07
C ALA A 167 -12.64 -19.65 0.52
N ASP A 168 -12.96 -20.48 -0.46
CA ASP A 168 -11.96 -21.25 -1.20
C ASP A 168 -11.03 -20.33 -2.01
N GLN A 169 -9.79 -20.74 -2.20
CA GLN A 169 -8.81 -20.01 -3.02
C GLN A 169 -9.30 -19.82 -4.48
N ALA A 170 -10.18 -20.68 -4.98
CA ALA A 170 -10.81 -20.51 -6.28
C ALA A 170 -11.61 -19.20 -6.42
N TYR A 171 -12.11 -18.62 -5.31
CA TYR A 171 -12.79 -17.32 -5.35
C TYR A 171 -11.81 -16.14 -5.36
N ASN A 172 -10.53 -16.35 -5.06
CA ASN A 172 -9.53 -15.29 -5.05
C ASN A 172 -9.26 -14.80 -6.48
N LEU A 173 -9.46 -13.50 -6.70
CA LEU A 173 -9.29 -12.83 -7.98
C LEU A 173 -8.00 -12.02 -8.02
N ASN A 174 -7.27 -11.88 -6.90
CA ASN A 174 -6.11 -11.01 -6.78
C ASN A 174 -5.06 -11.29 -7.86
N GLN A 175 -4.70 -12.57 -8.06
CA GLN A 175 -3.68 -12.94 -9.04
C GLN A 175 -4.12 -12.65 -10.48
N ASP A 176 -5.39 -12.85 -10.79
CA ASP A 176 -5.93 -12.51 -12.11
C ASP A 176 -5.85 -11.00 -12.37
N VAL A 177 -6.19 -10.17 -11.36
CA VAL A 177 -6.07 -8.71 -11.47
C VAL A 177 -4.61 -8.28 -11.54
N VAL A 178 -3.71 -8.87 -10.73
CA VAL A 178 -2.27 -8.57 -10.78
C VAL A 178 -1.69 -8.87 -12.16
N ASN A 179 -2.07 -9.99 -12.78
CA ASN A 179 -1.62 -10.34 -14.12
C ASN A 179 -2.08 -9.31 -15.17
N GLU A 180 -3.34 -8.86 -15.10
CA GLU A 180 -3.84 -7.80 -15.98
C GLU A 180 -3.18 -6.45 -15.69
N LEU A 181 -2.94 -6.13 -14.42
CA LEU A 181 -2.27 -4.90 -14.02
C LEU A 181 -0.82 -4.87 -14.52
N ASN A 182 -0.09 -5.98 -14.42
CA ASN A 182 1.27 -6.11 -14.95
C ASN A 182 1.31 -6.01 -16.49
N ARG A 183 0.22 -6.36 -17.17
CA ARG A 183 0.07 -6.16 -18.62
C ARG A 183 -0.21 -4.70 -18.98
N LEU A 184 -1.04 -4.00 -18.21
CA LEU A 184 -1.43 -2.61 -18.44
C LEU A 184 -0.35 -1.60 -18.03
N ILE A 185 0.26 -1.83 -16.86
CA ILE A 185 1.32 -0.99 -16.28
C ILE A 185 2.44 -1.90 -15.76
N PRO A 186 3.36 -2.35 -16.64
CA PRO A 186 4.48 -3.18 -16.19
C PRO A 186 5.46 -2.39 -15.30
N ASN A 187 5.57 -1.07 -15.55
CA ASN A 187 6.45 -0.16 -14.82
C ASN A 187 5.73 1.18 -14.55
N ALA A 188 5.94 1.75 -13.38
CA ALA A 188 5.48 3.09 -13.02
C ALA A 188 6.62 4.12 -13.10
N GLN A 189 6.27 5.40 -13.20
CA GLN A 189 7.25 6.48 -13.15
C GLN A 189 7.51 6.86 -11.69
N LEU A 190 8.77 6.97 -11.31
CA LEU A 190 9.12 7.25 -9.92
C LEU A 190 9.09 8.73 -9.57
N VAL A 191 9.44 9.59 -10.53
CA VAL A 191 9.56 11.03 -10.30
C VAL A 191 8.28 11.68 -10.79
N PRO A 192 7.48 12.29 -9.90
CA PRO A 192 6.31 13.03 -10.32
C PRO A 192 6.71 14.22 -11.21
N PRO A 193 5.89 14.58 -12.21
CA PRO A 193 6.16 15.75 -13.04
C PRO A 193 6.11 17.04 -12.21
N GLN A 194 6.77 18.10 -12.69
CA GLN A 194 6.77 19.38 -11.99
C GLN A 194 5.34 19.93 -11.81
N GLY A 195 5.05 20.47 -10.63
CA GLY A 195 3.71 20.97 -10.29
C GLY A 195 2.68 19.87 -10.00
N TRP A 196 3.06 18.59 -10.06
CA TRP A 196 2.17 17.51 -9.68
C TRP A 196 1.86 17.54 -8.18
N MET A 197 0.58 17.41 -7.86
CA MET A 197 0.08 17.30 -6.50
C MET A 197 -0.75 16.01 -6.38
N PRO A 198 -0.65 15.27 -5.26
CA PRO A 198 -1.45 14.08 -5.04
C PRO A 198 -2.94 14.34 -5.22
N ARG A 199 -3.68 13.37 -5.76
CA ARG A 199 -5.13 13.47 -5.97
C ARG A 199 -5.89 14.01 -4.76
N ALA A 200 -5.63 13.48 -3.55
CA ALA A 200 -6.28 13.96 -2.33
C ALA A 200 -6.08 15.46 -2.05
N GLN A 201 -4.90 16.00 -2.39
CA GLN A 201 -4.63 17.44 -2.23
C GLN A 201 -5.33 18.27 -3.31
N ARG A 202 -5.41 17.76 -4.54
CA ARG A 202 -6.17 18.40 -5.63
C ARG A 202 -7.66 18.45 -5.31
N GLU A 203 -8.23 17.37 -4.78
CA GLU A 203 -9.62 17.30 -4.37
C GLU A 203 -9.93 18.25 -3.21
N ALA A 204 -9.05 18.33 -2.20
CA ALA A 204 -9.18 19.28 -1.10
C ALA A 204 -9.11 20.75 -1.60
N ALA A 205 -8.19 21.06 -2.51
CA ALA A 205 -8.07 22.39 -3.10
C ALA A 205 -9.31 22.76 -3.94
N ALA A 206 -9.85 21.81 -4.71
CA ALA A 206 -11.07 22.01 -5.49
C ALA A 206 -12.30 22.23 -4.60
N GLN A 207 -12.41 21.51 -3.48
CA GLN A 207 -13.49 21.71 -2.50
C GLN A 207 -13.41 23.10 -1.83
N GLN A 208 -12.21 23.63 -1.58
CA GLN A 208 -12.03 24.98 -1.04
C GLN A 208 -12.38 26.08 -2.07
N GLN A 209 -12.06 25.88 -3.34
CA GLN A 209 -12.44 26.82 -4.41
C GLN A 209 -13.96 26.82 -4.68
N ALA A 210 -14.64 25.68 -4.54
CA ALA A 210 -16.10 25.60 -4.68
C ALA A 210 -16.88 26.30 -3.54
N GLN A 211 -16.22 26.65 -2.43
CA GLN A 211 -16.83 27.35 -1.29
C GLN A 211 -16.59 28.87 -1.30
N GLN A 212 -15.79 29.41 -2.23
CA GLN A 212 -15.69 30.85 -2.43
C GLN A 212 -16.86 31.33 -3.30
N PRO A 213 -17.72 32.25 -2.80
CA PRO A 213 -18.77 32.84 -3.63
C PRO A 213 -18.11 33.55 -4.82
N ALA A 214 -18.50 33.17 -6.03
CA ALA A 214 -18.12 33.90 -7.22
C ALA A 214 -18.58 35.35 -7.08
N ALA A 215 -17.64 36.27 -6.85
CA ALA A 215 -17.89 37.69 -6.97
C ALA A 215 -18.26 37.96 -8.43
N GLN A 216 -19.57 38.12 -8.68
CA GLN A 216 -20.11 38.45 -9.99
C GLN A 216 -19.40 39.71 -10.52
N PRO A 217 -18.87 39.69 -11.75
CA PRO A 217 -18.41 40.92 -12.40
C PRO A 217 -19.63 41.83 -12.59
N ALA A 218 -19.63 42.97 -11.90
CA ALA A 218 -20.65 43.99 -12.05
C ALA A 218 -20.76 44.42 -13.52
N ALA A 219 -21.99 44.36 -14.05
CA ALA A 219 -22.33 44.81 -15.39
C ALA A 219 -21.87 46.26 -15.60
N GLN A 220 -21.01 46.48 -16.59
CA GLN A 220 -20.62 47.80 -17.05
C GLN A 220 -21.80 48.44 -17.80
N PRO A 221 -22.24 49.67 -17.45
CA PRO A 221 -23.34 50.33 -18.14
C PRO A 221 -22.95 50.75 -19.56
N ALA A 222 -23.82 50.42 -20.50
CA ALA A 222 -23.73 50.78 -21.91
C ALA A 222 -23.60 52.29 -22.09
N THR A 223 -22.57 52.73 -22.81
CA THR A 223 -22.44 54.11 -23.28
C THR A 223 -22.92 54.17 -24.72
N SER A 224 -24.11 54.75 -24.92
CA SER A 224 -24.68 55.05 -26.23
C SER A 224 -23.95 56.25 -26.85
N ARG A 225 -23.53 56.13 -28.10
CA ARG A 225 -23.29 57.28 -28.98
C ARG A 225 -23.53 56.92 -30.43
#